data_AF-A0A3L8A3A8-F1
#
_entry.id   AF-A0A3L8A3A8-F1
#
_cell.length_a   1.000
_cell.length_b   1.000
_cell.length_c   1.000
_cell.angle_alpha   90.00
_cell.angle_beta   90.00
_cell.angle_gamma   90.00
#
_symmetry.space_group_name_H-M   'P 1'
#
loop_
_entity.id
_entity.type
_entity.pdbx_description
1 polymer ?
#
loop_
_entity_poly.entity_id
_entity_poly.type
_entity_poly.pdbx_seq_one_letter_code
_entity_poly.pdbx_strand_id
1 'polypeptide(L)'
;MNRIKFILASLALMLSTSVACAGNPAFIEVTGTATLNIVPDRITVEIGIEEYFRPVSGAGDSVKIVLSEIENQVRNTLAEAGVSEVTVFDMGNFRNRSSSERFLMAKTLSFVLTDLSRLDKIASSLPSQGISSFHISSLDNSDMESYNRQGLKAALDAAREKALFIASNEKLILSMPLEIVETGPNYYEAPRFSNVVFDSGAGMDHMRRISRRYSVKVRYLFTVGAPSGSLSYTGAYRSPADESSLIITEDRKGEYRVKMALFRLTYLDDGKGKITPDGLRFVATDAAGNPIHGVITLDGSNAKVVFTNSTWEYLPTGSMFEFERNTTDN
;
A
#
# COMPACT_ATOMS: atom_id res chain seq x y z
N MET A 1 -11.44 80.18 24.39
CA MET A 1 -10.19 79.41 24.59
C MET A 1 -10.46 78.00 25.15
N ASN A 2 -11.51 77.28 24.71
CA ASN A 2 -11.87 75.94 25.24
C ASN A 2 -12.37 74.94 24.17
N ARG A 3 -12.18 75.20 22.87
CA ARG A 3 -12.58 74.26 21.79
C ARG A 3 -11.43 73.50 21.13
N ILE A 4 -10.18 73.85 21.46
CA ILE A 4 -8.97 73.24 20.86
C ILE A 4 -8.45 72.05 21.69
N LYS A 5 -8.83 71.93 22.96
CA LYS A 5 -8.40 70.80 23.82
C LYS A 5 -9.22 69.51 23.64
N PHE A 6 -10.31 69.52 22.86
CA PHE A 6 -11.11 68.33 22.57
C PHE A 6 -10.76 67.63 21.26
N ILE A 7 -9.89 68.21 20.42
CA ILE A 7 -9.48 67.61 19.14
C ILE A 7 -8.20 66.77 19.27
N LEU A 8 -7.42 66.94 20.36
CA LEU A 8 -6.23 66.10 20.62
C LEU A 8 -6.50 64.83 21.43
N ALA A 9 -7.72 64.61 21.92
CA ALA A 9 -8.08 63.39 22.65
C ALA A 9 -8.76 62.32 21.75
N SER A 10 -9.03 62.63 20.48
CA SER A 10 -9.66 61.71 19.53
C SER A 10 -8.70 61.10 18.50
N LEU A 11 -7.42 61.47 18.51
CA LEU A 11 -6.42 60.98 17.55
C LEU A 11 -5.56 59.81 18.10
N ALA A 12 -5.84 59.32 19.31
CA ALA A 12 -5.08 58.24 19.96
C ALA A 12 -5.86 56.91 20.09
N LEU A 13 -6.87 56.66 19.24
CA LEU A 13 -7.66 55.42 19.26
C LEU A 13 -7.92 54.84 17.87
N MET A 14 -6.89 54.80 17.03
CA MET A 14 -6.87 54.07 15.76
C MET A 14 -5.56 53.29 15.64
N LEU A 15 -5.24 52.50 16.68
CA LEU A 15 -4.28 51.40 16.54
C LEU A 15 -5.11 50.16 16.25
N SER A 16 -5.40 49.96 14.96
CA SER A 16 -6.00 48.75 14.42
C SER A 16 -5.04 47.59 14.69
N THR A 17 -5.32 46.84 15.75
CA THR A 17 -4.80 45.49 15.92
C THR A 17 -5.43 44.62 14.83
N SER A 18 -4.73 44.50 13.70
CA SER A 18 -4.92 43.34 12.84
C SER A 18 -4.41 42.14 13.62
N VAL A 19 -5.30 41.51 14.39
CA VAL A 19 -5.10 40.12 14.77
C VAL A 19 -5.15 39.37 13.45
N ALA A 20 -3.97 39.05 12.90
CA ALA A 20 -3.88 37.98 11.92
C ALA A 20 -4.39 36.75 12.66
N CYS A 21 -5.67 36.42 12.48
CA CYS A 21 -6.14 35.07 12.75
C CYS A 21 -5.23 34.18 11.90
N ALA A 22 -4.31 33.46 12.56
CA ALA A 22 -3.62 32.34 11.97
C ALA A 22 -4.71 31.29 11.68
N GLY A 23 -5.46 31.49 10.59
CA GLY A 23 -6.39 30.51 10.08
C GLY A 23 -5.59 29.27 9.77
N ASN A 24 -6.07 28.11 10.23
CA ASN A 24 -5.46 26.84 9.88
C ASN A 24 -5.28 26.80 8.35
N PRO A 25 -4.09 26.41 7.86
CA PRO A 25 -3.85 26.38 6.42
C PRO A 25 -4.87 25.47 5.75
N ALA A 26 -5.40 25.89 4.59
CA ALA A 26 -6.33 25.05 3.85
C ALA A 26 -5.61 23.78 3.38
N PHE A 27 -6.29 22.64 3.48
CA PHE A 27 -5.73 21.34 3.14
C PHE A 27 -6.75 20.46 2.42
N ILE A 28 -6.25 19.49 1.64
CA ILE A 28 -7.02 18.37 1.09
C ILE A 28 -6.80 17.17 2.02
N GLU A 29 -7.87 16.70 2.67
CA GLU A 29 -7.84 15.47 3.47
C GLU A 29 -8.38 14.29 2.64
N VAL A 30 -7.57 13.24 2.52
CA VAL A 30 -7.94 12.01 1.82
C VAL A 30 -7.64 10.79 2.67
N THR A 31 -8.37 9.71 2.39
CA THR A 31 -8.04 8.38 2.92
C THR A 31 -7.62 7.48 1.78
N GLY A 32 -6.41 6.94 1.86
CA GLY A 32 -5.90 5.90 0.98
C GLY A 32 -5.98 4.54 1.66
N THR A 33 -6.36 3.52 0.91
CA THR A 33 -6.51 2.16 1.41
C THR A 33 -5.88 1.17 0.47
N ALA A 34 -5.22 0.15 1.01
CA ALA A 34 -4.72 -0.98 0.26
C ALA A 34 -5.07 -2.28 0.98
N THR A 35 -5.46 -3.30 0.23
CA THR A 35 -5.69 -4.64 0.75
C THR A 35 -4.67 -5.59 0.17
N LEU A 36 -3.95 -6.30 1.04
CA LEU A 36 -3.03 -7.37 0.65
C LEU A 36 -3.64 -8.72 0.99
N ASN A 37 -3.49 -9.66 0.06
CA ASN A 37 -3.82 -11.07 0.24
C ASN A 37 -2.53 -11.86 0.42
N ILE A 38 -2.23 -12.28 1.64
CA ILE A 38 -0.97 -12.89 2.03
C ILE A 38 -1.17 -14.41 2.17
N VAL A 39 -0.25 -15.20 1.62
CA VAL A 39 -0.29 -16.66 1.78
C VAL A 39 0.30 -17.00 3.16
N PRO A 40 -0.45 -17.66 4.06
CA PRO A 40 0.10 -18.05 5.36
C PRO A 40 1.20 -19.11 5.20
N ASP A 41 2.25 -19.01 6.00
CA ASP A 41 3.28 -20.04 6.13
C ASP A 41 3.31 -20.65 7.55
N ARG A 42 2.45 -20.13 8.44
CA ARG A 42 2.26 -20.59 9.81
C ARG A 42 0.76 -20.69 10.08
N ILE A 43 0.25 -21.90 10.03
CA ILE A 43 -1.18 -22.21 10.21
C ILE A 43 -1.31 -22.96 11.53
N THR A 44 -1.88 -22.33 12.54
CA THR A 44 -2.13 -22.99 13.82
C THR A 44 -3.45 -23.74 13.75
N VAL A 45 -3.41 -25.02 14.08
CA VAL A 45 -4.56 -25.92 14.06
C VAL A 45 -4.76 -26.48 15.45
N GLU A 46 -6.02 -26.57 15.87
CA GLU A 46 -6.41 -27.12 17.16
C GLU A 46 -7.31 -28.35 16.99
N ILE A 47 -6.96 -29.42 17.70
CA ILE A 47 -7.75 -30.65 17.83
C ILE A 47 -8.22 -30.75 19.28
N GLY A 48 -9.53 -30.68 19.48
CA GLY A 48 -10.16 -31.08 20.73
C GLY A 48 -10.28 -32.60 20.79
N ILE A 49 -9.86 -33.19 21.90
CA ILE A 49 -10.09 -34.60 22.22
C ILE A 49 -10.91 -34.73 23.51
N GLU A 50 -11.77 -35.72 23.57
CA GLU A 50 -12.62 -36.00 24.73
C GLU A 50 -12.70 -37.52 24.97
N GLU A 51 -12.60 -37.94 26.23
CA GLU A 51 -12.83 -39.33 26.61
C GLU A 51 -14.22 -39.80 26.16
N TYR A 52 -14.39 -41.09 25.89
CA TYR A 52 -15.70 -41.62 25.53
C TYR A 52 -15.85 -43.06 25.99
N PHE A 53 -17.08 -43.56 25.95
CA PHE A 53 -17.38 -44.96 26.28
C PHE A 53 -17.63 -45.74 24.99
N ARG A 54 -16.82 -46.77 24.76
CA ARG A 54 -16.96 -47.69 23.63
C ARG A 54 -17.80 -48.90 24.08
N PRO A 55 -18.94 -49.19 23.42
CA PRO A 55 -19.75 -50.36 23.76
C PRO A 55 -18.98 -51.65 23.46
N VAL A 56 -19.09 -52.64 24.34
CA VAL A 56 -18.56 -53.99 24.10
C VAL A 56 -19.60 -54.78 23.32
N SER A 57 -19.24 -55.32 22.15
CA SER A 57 -20.19 -56.08 21.34
C SER A 57 -20.70 -57.32 22.11
N GLY A 58 -22.02 -57.43 22.27
CA GLY A 58 -22.68 -58.62 22.84
C GLY A 58 -22.87 -58.62 24.36
N ALA A 59 -22.33 -57.64 25.08
CA ALA A 59 -22.57 -57.43 26.51
C ALA A 59 -22.98 -55.97 26.70
N GLY A 60 -24.03 -55.66 27.46
CA GLY A 60 -24.53 -54.28 27.65
C GLY A 60 -23.56 -53.31 28.35
N ASP A 61 -22.29 -53.68 28.46
CA ASP A 61 -21.22 -52.95 29.11
C ASP A 61 -20.48 -52.02 28.13
N SER A 62 -19.87 -50.98 28.68
CA SER A 62 -19.08 -50.02 27.91
C SER A 62 -17.74 -49.77 28.57
N VAL A 63 -16.66 -49.81 27.79
CA VAL A 63 -15.29 -49.52 28.26
C VAL A 63 -14.99 -48.04 28.06
N LYS A 64 -14.49 -47.38 29.10
CA LYS A 64 -14.04 -45.99 29.01
C LYS A 64 -12.69 -45.93 28.28
N ILE A 65 -12.63 -45.14 27.22
CA ILE A 65 -11.40 -44.84 26.49
C ILE A 65 -10.83 -43.55 27.05
N VAL A 66 -9.64 -43.67 27.62
CA VAL A 66 -8.97 -42.59 28.36
C VAL A 66 -8.24 -41.65 27.41
N LEU A 67 -8.01 -40.41 27.86
CA LEU A 67 -7.37 -39.38 27.02
C LEU A 67 -6.02 -39.79 26.44
N SER A 68 -5.20 -40.55 27.18
CA SER A 68 -3.87 -40.97 26.71
C SER A 68 -3.94 -41.88 25.49
N GLU A 69 -4.95 -42.76 25.39
CA GLU A 69 -5.14 -43.62 24.22
C GLU A 69 -5.51 -42.79 23.00
N ILE A 70 -6.45 -41.86 23.16
CA ILE A 70 -6.93 -40.97 22.09
C ILE A 70 -5.80 -40.03 21.64
N GLU A 71 -5.09 -39.43 22.59
CA GLU A 71 -3.95 -38.54 22.31
C GLU A 71 -2.84 -39.26 21.55
N ASN A 72 -2.53 -40.51 21.91
CA ASN A 72 -1.52 -41.30 21.18
C ASN A 72 -1.96 -41.57 19.73
N GLN A 73 -3.23 -41.91 19.49
CA GLN A 73 -3.75 -42.09 18.14
C GLN A 73 -3.62 -40.79 17.32
N VAL A 74 -4.03 -39.65 17.89
CA VAL A 74 -3.92 -38.34 17.23
C VAL A 74 -2.45 -38.00 16.93
N ARG A 75 -1.55 -38.17 17.90
CA ARG A 75 -0.11 -37.91 17.70
C ARG A 75 0.50 -38.79 16.61
N ASN A 76 0.06 -40.04 16.48
CA ASN A 76 0.50 -40.92 15.40
C ASN A 76 0.00 -40.44 14.03
N THR A 77 -1.29 -40.08 13.91
CA THR A 77 -1.84 -39.49 12.68
C THR A 77 -1.10 -38.21 12.28
N LEU A 78 -0.78 -37.35 13.24
CA LEU A 78 -0.02 -36.12 13.01
C LEU A 78 1.43 -36.41 12.58
N ALA A 79 2.09 -37.39 13.20
CA ALA A 79 3.44 -37.81 12.82
C ALA A 79 3.49 -38.35 11.38
N GLU A 80 2.51 -39.15 10.96
CA GLU A 80 2.38 -39.65 9.58
C GLU A 80 2.12 -38.53 8.55
N ALA A 81 1.56 -37.41 8.99
CA ALA A 81 1.39 -36.19 8.20
C ALA A 81 2.63 -35.26 8.24
N GLY A 82 3.71 -35.68 8.93
CA GLY A 82 4.95 -34.92 9.06
C GLY A 82 4.89 -33.80 10.09
N VAL A 83 3.99 -33.89 11.08
CA VAL A 83 3.88 -32.96 12.21
C VAL A 83 4.51 -33.60 13.43
N SER A 84 5.69 -33.12 13.84
CA SER A 84 6.41 -33.64 15.00
C SER A 84 6.17 -32.84 16.28
N GLU A 85 5.87 -31.55 16.16
CA GLU A 85 5.67 -30.65 17.30
C GLU A 85 4.19 -30.43 17.57
N VAL A 86 3.72 -30.99 18.69
CA VAL A 86 2.31 -30.91 19.12
C VAL A 86 2.29 -30.53 20.59
N THR A 87 1.69 -29.39 20.89
CA THR A 87 1.60 -28.81 22.23
C THR A 87 0.21 -29.03 22.82
N VAL A 88 0.10 -28.99 24.15
CA VAL A 88 -1.19 -28.99 24.84
C VAL A 88 -1.60 -27.54 25.04
N PHE A 89 -2.70 -27.14 24.41
CA PHE A 89 -3.23 -25.78 24.50
C PHE A 89 -4.13 -25.60 25.73
N ASP A 90 -5.00 -26.57 25.99
CA ASP A 90 -5.94 -26.55 27.11
C ASP A 90 -6.23 -27.96 27.65
N MET A 91 -6.65 -28.05 28.90
CA MET A 91 -7.03 -29.29 29.56
C MET A 91 -8.18 -29.05 30.54
N GLY A 92 -9.34 -29.64 30.26
CA GLY A 92 -10.51 -29.52 31.12
C GLY A 92 -11.82 -29.73 30.37
N ASN A 93 -12.90 -29.91 31.13
CA ASN A 93 -14.26 -29.97 30.60
C ASN A 93 -15.15 -29.05 31.46
N PHE A 94 -15.99 -28.25 30.82
CA PHE A 94 -16.88 -27.29 31.50
C PHE A 94 -18.08 -27.96 32.18
N ARG A 95 -18.24 -29.28 32.07
CA ARG A 95 -19.34 -30.02 32.71
C ARG A 95 -19.14 -30.13 34.23
N ASN A 96 -20.24 -30.12 34.98
CA ASN A 96 -20.19 -30.24 36.43
C ASN A 96 -19.83 -31.68 36.85
N ARG A 97 -18.60 -31.86 37.33
CA ARG A 97 -18.04 -33.14 37.78
C ARG A 97 -18.84 -33.79 38.91
N SER A 98 -19.45 -33.02 39.82
CA SER A 98 -20.21 -33.57 40.95
C SER A 98 -21.60 -34.07 40.57
N SER A 99 -22.07 -33.77 39.34
CA SER A 99 -23.42 -34.10 38.88
C SER A 99 -23.48 -35.31 37.94
N SER A 100 -22.36 -35.91 37.53
CA SER A 100 -22.37 -37.04 36.59
C SER A 100 -21.39 -38.16 36.96
N GLU A 101 -21.88 -39.39 37.11
CA GLU A 101 -21.06 -40.61 37.24
C GLU A 101 -20.26 -40.93 35.97
N ARG A 102 -20.58 -40.27 34.85
CA ARG A 102 -19.96 -40.44 33.52
C ARG A 102 -19.19 -39.19 33.07
N PHE A 103 -18.45 -38.56 33.99
CA PHE A 103 -17.63 -37.40 33.65
C PHE A 103 -16.48 -37.80 32.70
N LEU A 104 -16.31 -37.02 31.63
CA LEU A 104 -15.32 -37.23 30.57
C LEU A 104 -14.32 -36.08 30.59
N MET A 105 -13.03 -36.41 30.65
CA MET A 105 -11.98 -35.41 30.50
C MET A 105 -11.85 -35.00 29.04
N ALA A 106 -11.49 -33.74 28.81
CA ALA A 106 -11.19 -33.22 27.49
C ALA A 106 -9.86 -32.46 27.50
N LYS A 107 -9.23 -32.37 26.34
CA LYS A 107 -7.93 -31.72 26.13
C LYS A 107 -7.91 -31.13 24.72
N THR A 108 -7.26 -29.99 24.55
CA THR A 108 -7.02 -29.38 23.24
C THR A 108 -5.54 -29.48 22.90
N LEU A 109 -5.23 -30.10 21.77
CA LEU A 109 -3.89 -30.17 21.20
C LEU A 109 -3.74 -29.10 20.13
N SER A 110 -2.59 -28.43 20.09
CA SER A 110 -2.28 -27.42 19.09
C SER A 110 -1.01 -27.80 18.33
N PHE A 111 -0.99 -27.53 17.03
CA PHE A 111 0.16 -27.75 16.17
C PHE A 111 0.16 -26.76 15.02
N VAL A 112 1.31 -26.63 14.35
CA VAL A 112 1.52 -25.68 13.26
C VAL A 112 1.78 -26.42 11.95
N LEU A 113 1.12 -25.97 10.89
CA LEU A 113 1.35 -26.41 9.51
C LEU A 113 1.92 -25.25 8.68
N THR A 114 2.73 -25.59 7.69
CA THR A 114 3.22 -24.64 6.67
C THR A 114 2.38 -24.63 5.40
N ASP A 115 1.54 -25.64 5.22
CA ASP A 115 0.71 -25.83 4.03
C ASP A 115 -0.67 -26.35 4.42
N LEU A 116 -1.70 -25.69 3.90
CA LEU A 116 -3.11 -26.03 4.10
C LEU A 116 -3.49 -27.36 3.43
N SER A 117 -2.80 -27.77 2.37
CA SER A 117 -3.08 -29.03 1.66
C SER A 117 -2.94 -30.26 2.56
N ARG A 118 -2.10 -30.17 3.60
CA ARG A 118 -1.90 -31.25 4.59
C ARG A 118 -3.08 -31.41 5.54
N LEU A 119 -3.89 -30.37 5.70
CA LEU A 119 -5.03 -30.37 6.62
C LEU A 119 -6.09 -31.38 6.19
N ASP A 120 -6.33 -31.53 4.88
CA ASP A 120 -7.29 -32.50 4.34
C ASP A 120 -6.84 -33.94 4.60
N LYS A 121 -5.54 -34.22 4.43
CA LYS A 121 -4.95 -35.53 4.73
C LYS A 121 -5.10 -35.87 6.21
N ILE A 122 -4.81 -34.92 7.10
CA ILE A 122 -4.98 -35.09 8.55
C ILE A 122 -6.47 -35.33 8.87
N ALA A 123 -7.36 -34.49 8.37
CA ALA A 123 -8.80 -34.60 8.58
C ALA A 123 -9.35 -35.98 8.21
N SER A 124 -8.93 -36.51 7.05
CA SER A 124 -9.36 -37.83 6.58
C SER A 124 -8.81 -39.02 7.37
N SER A 125 -7.70 -38.82 8.08
CA SER A 125 -6.97 -39.87 8.80
C SER A 125 -7.17 -39.81 10.32
N LEU A 126 -7.87 -38.78 10.82
CA LEU A 126 -8.22 -38.66 12.24
C LEU A 126 -9.27 -39.72 12.63
N PRO A 127 -9.21 -40.26 13.86
CA PRO A 127 -10.21 -41.20 14.33
C PRO A 127 -11.59 -40.52 14.43
N SER A 128 -12.65 -41.25 14.09
CA SER A 128 -14.02 -40.72 14.13
C SER A 128 -14.60 -40.60 15.54
N GLN A 129 -14.01 -41.28 16.53
CA GLN A 129 -14.39 -41.22 17.94
C GLN A 129 -13.28 -40.61 18.77
N GLY A 130 -13.64 -39.86 19.81
CA GLY A 130 -12.69 -39.20 20.71
C GLY A 130 -12.20 -37.84 20.24
N ILE A 131 -12.52 -37.41 19.01
CA ILE A 131 -12.30 -36.06 18.50
C ILE A 131 -13.55 -35.21 18.76
N SER A 132 -13.42 -34.11 19.49
CA SER A 132 -14.51 -33.19 19.82
C SER A 132 -14.51 -31.93 18.97
N SER A 133 -13.35 -31.51 18.45
CA SER A 133 -13.24 -30.37 17.53
C SER A 133 -11.99 -30.50 16.65
N PHE A 134 -12.05 -29.90 15.46
CA PHE A 134 -10.91 -29.76 14.56
C PHE A 134 -11.05 -28.49 13.73
N HIS A 135 -10.18 -27.51 13.93
CA HIS A 135 -10.28 -26.22 13.23
C HIS A 135 -8.94 -25.49 13.17
N ILE A 136 -8.83 -24.55 12.24
CA ILE A 136 -7.72 -23.58 12.23
C ILE A 136 -8.01 -22.52 13.29
N SER A 137 -7.07 -22.33 14.22
CA SER A 137 -7.19 -21.29 15.25
C SER A 137 -6.52 -19.98 14.85
N SER A 138 -5.42 -20.01 14.09
CA SER A 138 -4.79 -18.79 13.56
C SER A 138 -4.05 -19.00 12.24
N LEU A 139 -3.94 -17.93 11.45
CA LEU A 139 -3.16 -17.86 10.23
C LEU A 139 -2.14 -16.72 10.35
N ASP A 140 -0.86 -17.03 10.14
CA ASP A 140 0.24 -16.08 10.23
C ASP A 140 1.25 -16.29 9.09
N ASN A 141 2.15 -15.31 8.92
CA ASN A 141 3.24 -15.36 7.95
C ASN A 141 4.56 -14.88 8.58
N SER A 142 5.65 -15.58 8.31
CA SER A 142 6.96 -15.21 8.86
C SER A 142 7.51 -13.86 8.34
N ASP A 143 7.08 -13.43 7.15
CA ASP A 143 7.49 -12.19 6.48
C ASP A 143 6.44 -11.07 6.60
N MET A 144 5.64 -11.09 7.67
CA MET A 144 4.59 -10.09 7.89
C MET A 144 5.11 -8.65 7.88
N GLU A 145 6.36 -8.40 8.27
CA GLU A 145 6.96 -7.07 8.25
C GLU A 145 7.10 -6.51 6.82
N SER A 146 7.56 -7.33 5.87
CA SER A 146 7.68 -6.94 4.47
C SER A 146 6.32 -6.59 3.87
N TYR A 147 5.31 -7.43 4.12
CA TYR A 147 3.94 -7.16 3.69
C TYR A 147 3.38 -5.89 4.32
N ASN A 148 3.68 -5.61 5.59
CA ASN A 148 3.27 -4.37 6.24
C ASN A 148 3.83 -3.13 5.54
N ARG A 149 5.12 -3.15 5.18
CA ARG A 149 5.75 -2.05 4.42
C ARG A 149 5.13 -1.91 3.03
N GLN A 150 4.90 -3.02 2.33
CA GLN A 150 4.27 -3.02 1.00
C GLN A 150 2.85 -2.44 1.06
N GLY A 151 2.06 -2.85 2.05
CA GLY A 151 0.67 -2.43 2.22
C GLY A 151 0.56 -0.96 2.59
N LEU A 152 1.43 -0.48 3.49
CA LEU A 152 1.50 0.93 3.85
C LEU A 152 1.89 1.79 2.65
N LYS A 153 2.91 1.37 1.87
CA LYS A 153 3.30 2.07 0.65
C LYS A 153 2.12 2.17 -0.34
N ALA A 154 1.45 1.06 -0.61
CA ALA A 154 0.31 1.04 -1.52
C ALA A 154 -0.84 1.95 -1.05
N ALA A 155 -1.11 1.99 0.27
CA ALA A 155 -2.12 2.89 0.83
C ALA A 155 -1.73 4.38 0.69
N LEU A 156 -0.46 4.71 0.88
CA LEU A 156 0.08 6.06 0.68
C LEU A 156 0.03 6.48 -0.80
N ASP A 157 0.41 5.60 -1.72
CA ASP A 157 0.32 5.85 -3.16
C ASP A 157 -1.15 6.13 -3.56
N ALA A 158 -2.09 5.29 -3.11
CA ALA A 158 -3.51 5.47 -3.35
C ALA A 158 -4.08 6.77 -2.74
N ALA A 159 -3.61 7.17 -1.55
CA ALA A 159 -3.96 8.47 -0.96
C ALA A 159 -3.48 9.63 -1.84
N ARG A 160 -2.22 9.56 -2.30
CA ARG A 160 -1.62 10.59 -3.14
C ARG A 160 -2.34 10.73 -4.48
N GLU A 161 -2.63 9.63 -5.16
CA GLU A 161 -3.39 9.61 -6.42
C GLU A 161 -4.77 10.26 -6.25
N LYS A 162 -5.47 9.94 -5.16
CA LYS A 162 -6.78 10.54 -4.85
C LYS A 162 -6.67 12.05 -4.60
N ALA A 163 -5.66 12.50 -3.86
CA ALA A 163 -5.44 13.91 -3.62
C ALA A 163 -5.08 14.67 -4.90
N LEU A 164 -4.27 14.08 -5.78
CA LEU A 164 -3.93 14.64 -7.09
C LEU A 164 -5.18 14.77 -7.97
N PHE A 165 -6.06 13.77 -7.97
CA PHE A 165 -7.32 13.80 -8.70
C PHE A 165 -8.22 14.95 -8.22
N ILE A 166 -8.40 15.09 -6.90
CA ILE A 166 -9.18 16.19 -6.31
C ILE A 166 -8.56 17.54 -6.69
N ALA A 167 -7.26 17.71 -6.47
CA ALA A 167 -6.56 18.95 -6.76
C ALA A 167 -6.71 19.34 -8.24
N SER A 168 -6.55 18.39 -9.16
CA SER A 168 -6.66 18.64 -10.61
C SER A 168 -8.06 19.13 -11.01
N ASN A 169 -9.11 18.55 -10.45
CA ASN A 169 -10.50 18.93 -10.76
C ASN A 169 -10.86 20.31 -10.19
N GLU A 170 -10.27 20.68 -9.05
CA GLU A 170 -10.47 21.97 -8.39
C GLU A 170 -9.48 23.05 -8.85
N LYS A 171 -8.64 22.76 -9.86
CA LYS A 171 -7.59 23.64 -10.37
C LYS A 171 -6.58 24.05 -9.28
N LEU A 172 -6.34 23.17 -8.32
CA LEU A 172 -5.36 23.34 -7.25
C LEU A 172 -4.07 22.59 -7.62
N ILE A 173 -2.94 23.08 -7.12
CA ILE A 173 -1.66 22.37 -7.22
C ILE A 173 -1.39 21.70 -5.89
N LEU A 174 -1.30 20.36 -5.91
CA LEU A 174 -0.99 19.57 -4.72
C LEU A 174 0.48 19.76 -4.33
N SER A 175 0.74 20.00 -3.05
CA SER A 175 2.07 20.20 -2.49
C SER A 175 2.47 19.02 -1.57
N MET A 176 3.37 19.26 -0.62
CA MET A 176 3.79 18.29 0.38
C MET A 176 2.65 17.88 1.32
N PRO A 177 2.69 16.64 1.86
CA PRO A 177 1.79 16.26 2.95
C PRO A 177 2.06 17.12 4.19
N LEU A 178 0.99 17.63 4.79
CA LEU A 178 0.98 18.33 6.06
C LEU A 178 0.99 17.34 7.24
N GLU A 179 0.21 16.28 7.13
CA GLU A 179 0.02 15.28 8.19
C GLU A 179 -0.31 13.92 7.57
N ILE A 180 0.30 12.87 8.12
CA ILE A 180 0.01 11.48 7.78
C ILE A 180 -0.37 10.77 9.08
N VAL A 181 -1.59 10.25 9.12
CA VAL A 181 -2.08 9.43 10.22
C VAL A 181 -2.28 8.00 9.70
N GLU A 182 -1.41 7.10 10.14
CA GLU A 182 -1.60 5.68 9.92
C GLU A 182 -2.71 5.18 10.85
N THR A 183 -3.76 4.60 10.29
CA THR A 183 -4.87 4.02 11.08
C THR A 183 -4.66 2.52 11.34
N GLY A 184 -3.42 2.06 11.14
CA GLY A 184 -2.91 0.70 11.31
C GLY A 184 -3.41 -0.31 10.27
N PRO A 185 -2.75 -1.47 10.16
CA PRO A 185 -3.34 -2.64 9.52
C PRO A 185 -4.45 -3.18 10.42
N ASN A 186 -5.70 -2.81 10.14
CA ASN A 186 -6.82 -3.45 10.81
C ASN A 186 -6.91 -4.89 10.28
N TYR A 187 -7.07 -5.87 11.20
CA TYR A 187 -7.50 -7.21 10.80
C TYR A 187 -8.83 -7.02 10.09
N TYR A 188 -8.83 -7.26 8.78
CA TYR A 188 -10.10 -7.37 8.08
C TYR A 188 -10.60 -8.76 8.43
N GLU A 189 -11.63 -8.87 9.27
CA GLU A 189 -12.37 -10.13 9.36
C GLU A 189 -12.79 -10.49 7.93
N ALA A 190 -12.32 -11.64 7.45
CA ALA A 190 -12.73 -12.13 6.15
C ALA A 190 -14.27 -12.14 6.10
N PRO A 191 -14.90 -11.71 4.99
CA PRO A 191 -16.34 -11.79 4.86
C PRO A 191 -16.79 -13.22 5.16
N ARG A 192 -17.72 -13.36 6.10
CA ARG A 192 -18.31 -14.67 6.44
C ARG A 192 -19.02 -15.19 5.19
N PHE A 193 -18.42 -16.17 4.52
CA PHE A 193 -19.00 -16.74 3.32
C PHE A 193 -20.23 -17.56 3.69
N SER A 194 -21.31 -17.36 2.93
CA SER A 194 -22.49 -18.21 2.98
C SER A 194 -22.14 -19.62 2.50
N ASN A 195 -22.76 -20.64 3.10
CA ASN A 195 -22.60 -22.07 2.79
C ASN A 195 -22.77 -22.40 1.28
N VAL A 196 -23.39 -21.50 0.50
CA VAL A 196 -23.61 -21.65 -0.95
C VAL A 196 -22.32 -21.52 -1.78
N VAL A 197 -21.29 -20.81 -1.30
CA VAL A 197 -20.01 -20.67 -2.02
C VAL A 197 -19.16 -21.95 -1.90
N PHE A 198 -19.36 -22.74 -0.84
CA PHE A 198 -18.67 -24.01 -0.59
C PHE A 198 -19.01 -25.10 -1.63
N ASP A 199 -20.23 -25.10 -2.17
CA ASP A 199 -20.74 -26.16 -3.07
C ASP A 199 -20.14 -26.09 -4.50
N SER A 200 -19.57 -24.95 -4.87
CA SER A 200 -19.05 -24.70 -6.23
C SER A 200 -17.63 -25.21 -6.49
N GLY A 201 -16.93 -25.74 -5.48
CA GLY A 201 -15.61 -26.40 -5.60
C GLY A 201 -14.43 -25.50 -6.00
N ALA A 202 -14.66 -24.32 -6.58
CA ALA A 202 -13.63 -23.39 -7.07
C ALA A 202 -13.21 -22.31 -6.04
N GLY A 203 -13.88 -22.25 -4.89
CA GLY A 203 -13.73 -21.16 -3.92
C GLY A 203 -12.70 -21.39 -2.80
N MET A 204 -12.21 -22.61 -2.58
CA MET A 204 -11.46 -22.93 -1.35
C MET A 204 -9.99 -22.51 -1.36
N ASP A 205 -9.30 -22.60 -2.50
CA ASP A 205 -7.87 -22.25 -2.61
C ASP A 205 -7.59 -20.76 -2.32
N HIS A 206 -8.57 -19.89 -2.59
CA HIS A 206 -8.46 -18.46 -2.37
C HIS A 206 -8.92 -18.01 -0.98
N MET A 207 -9.64 -18.87 -0.24
CA MET A 207 -10.41 -18.46 0.94
C MET A 207 -9.61 -18.45 2.25
N ARG A 208 -8.38 -19.02 2.26
CA ARG A 208 -7.53 -19.09 3.46
C ARG A 208 -6.25 -18.27 3.34
N ARG A 209 -6.30 -17.14 2.63
CA ARG A 209 -5.24 -16.12 2.66
C ARG A 209 -5.50 -15.14 3.79
N ILE A 210 -4.42 -14.63 4.39
CA ILE A 210 -4.51 -13.55 5.37
C ILE A 210 -4.84 -12.27 4.59
N SER A 211 -6.02 -11.70 4.85
CA SER A 211 -6.42 -10.43 4.27
C SER A 211 -6.12 -9.29 5.24
N ARG A 212 -5.23 -8.37 4.84
CA ARG A 212 -4.86 -7.20 5.64
C ARG A 212 -5.23 -5.93 4.91
N ARG A 213 -5.95 -5.04 5.58
CA ARG A 213 -6.30 -3.72 5.06
C ARG A 213 -5.48 -2.65 5.76
N TYR A 214 -4.67 -1.95 4.97
CA TYR A 214 -3.90 -0.78 5.37
C TYR A 214 -4.71 0.47 5.04
N SER A 215 -4.76 1.41 5.98
CA SER A 215 -5.49 2.66 5.83
C SER A 215 -4.64 3.81 6.35
N VAL A 216 -4.50 4.83 5.52
CA VAL A 216 -3.82 6.08 5.88
C VAL A 216 -4.74 7.24 5.61
N LYS A 217 -4.79 8.17 6.55
CA LYS A 217 -5.41 9.48 6.37
C LYS A 217 -4.28 10.48 6.15
N VAL A 218 -4.34 11.20 5.03
CA VAL A 218 -3.30 12.16 4.66
C VAL A 218 -3.93 13.51 4.40
N ARG A 219 -3.36 14.56 5.01
CA ARG A 219 -3.68 15.96 4.72
C ARG A 219 -2.57 16.52 3.85
N TYR A 220 -2.94 17.09 2.70
CA TYR A 220 -2.01 17.74 1.79
C TYR A 220 -2.23 19.24 1.78
N LEU A 221 -1.14 20.01 1.76
CA LEU A 221 -1.22 21.43 1.42
C LEU A 221 -1.47 21.59 -0.07
N PHE A 222 -2.09 22.71 -0.44
CA PHE A 222 -2.29 23.08 -1.82
C PHE A 222 -2.14 24.59 -1.99
N THR A 223 -1.87 25.02 -3.22
CA THR A 223 -1.88 26.44 -3.57
C THR A 223 -2.98 26.72 -4.58
N VAL A 224 -3.62 27.89 -4.45
CA VAL A 224 -4.55 28.39 -5.46
C VAL A 224 -3.72 28.88 -6.64
N GLY A 225 -3.91 28.25 -7.79
CA GLY A 225 -3.38 28.71 -9.07
C GLY A 225 -4.47 28.63 -10.12
N ALA A 226 -4.41 29.48 -11.15
CA ALA A 226 -4.98 29.06 -12.43
C ALA A 226 -4.28 27.74 -12.84
N PRO A 227 -4.94 26.82 -13.59
CA PRO A 227 -4.33 25.54 -13.92
C PRO A 227 -3.00 25.80 -14.63
N SER A 228 -1.90 25.58 -13.91
CA SER A 228 -0.54 25.69 -14.40
C SER A 228 0.30 24.76 -13.52
N GLY A 229 0.27 23.48 -13.85
CA GLY A 229 0.92 22.45 -13.05
C GLY A 229 0.59 21.00 -13.47
N SER A 230 0.27 20.68 -14.73
CA SER A 230 1.37 20.17 -15.57
C SER A 230 2.59 21.03 -15.33
N LEU A 231 3.67 20.49 -14.75
CA LEU A 231 4.94 21.19 -14.64
C LEU A 231 5.14 21.98 -15.94
N SER A 232 5.02 23.30 -15.86
CA SER A 232 5.06 24.10 -17.08
C SER A 232 6.44 23.85 -17.65
N TYR A 233 6.51 23.24 -18.82
CA TYR A 233 7.81 22.96 -19.44
C TYR A 233 8.58 24.24 -19.69
N THR A 234 7.88 25.38 -19.79
CA THR A 234 8.48 26.69 -19.98
C THR A 234 9.46 27.05 -18.86
N GLY A 235 10.68 27.40 -19.25
CA GLY A 235 11.75 27.78 -18.33
C GLY A 235 13.13 27.61 -18.94
N ALA A 236 14.12 28.15 -18.24
CA ALA A 236 15.53 27.89 -18.49
C ALA A 236 16.06 26.84 -17.50
N TYR A 237 16.83 25.90 -18.00
CA TYR A 237 17.40 24.79 -17.26
C TYR A 237 18.89 24.67 -17.58
N ARG A 238 19.67 24.23 -16.60
CA ARG A 238 21.13 24.02 -16.74
C ARG A 238 21.49 22.63 -16.27
N SER A 239 22.47 21.99 -16.92
CA SER A 239 22.98 20.73 -16.41
C SER A 239 23.80 20.98 -15.15
N PRO A 240 23.66 20.14 -14.11
CA PRO A 240 24.56 20.18 -12.96
C PRO A 240 25.95 19.62 -13.29
N ALA A 241 26.09 18.88 -14.39
CA ALA A 241 27.33 18.18 -14.75
C ALA A 241 28.29 19.02 -15.61
N ASP A 242 27.75 19.93 -16.42
CA ASP A 242 28.52 20.71 -17.39
C ASP A 242 27.79 22.01 -17.79
N GLU A 243 28.30 22.73 -18.79
CA GLU A 243 27.71 23.99 -19.28
C GLU A 243 26.49 23.79 -20.20
N SER A 244 25.92 22.58 -20.28
CA SER A 244 24.73 22.32 -21.09
C SER A 244 23.53 23.10 -20.57
N SER A 245 22.68 23.54 -21.49
CA SER A 245 21.46 24.29 -21.18
C SER A 245 20.28 23.85 -22.02
N LEU A 246 19.10 24.01 -21.45
CA LEU A 246 17.82 23.72 -22.08
C LEU A 246 16.90 24.91 -21.81
N ILE A 247 16.32 25.46 -22.87
CA ILE A 247 15.35 26.54 -22.79
C ILE A 247 14.10 26.07 -23.50
N ILE A 248 12.98 26.11 -22.79
CA ILE A 248 11.68 25.77 -23.34
C ILE A 248 10.79 27.00 -23.23
N THR A 249 10.14 27.36 -24.33
CA THR A 249 9.20 28.48 -24.38
C THR A 249 7.91 28.05 -25.05
N GLU A 250 6.76 28.44 -24.52
CA GLU A 250 5.47 28.25 -25.20
C GLU A 250 5.28 29.34 -26.27
N ASP A 251 5.09 28.95 -27.52
CA ASP A 251 4.92 29.87 -28.66
C ASP A 251 3.43 30.20 -28.86
N ARG A 252 2.59 29.15 -28.82
CA ARG A 252 1.12 29.20 -28.88
C ARG A 252 0.58 28.14 -27.94
N LYS A 253 -0.67 28.28 -27.48
CA LYS A 253 -1.30 27.35 -26.51
C LYS A 253 -1.08 25.87 -26.92
N GLY A 254 -0.23 25.16 -26.19
CA GLY A 254 0.10 23.74 -26.42
C GLY A 254 1.20 23.43 -27.46
N GLU A 255 1.83 24.45 -28.06
CA GLU A 255 2.99 24.33 -28.94
C GLU A 255 4.22 25.00 -28.31
N TYR A 256 5.30 24.24 -28.20
CA TYR A 256 6.51 24.64 -27.51
C TYR A 256 7.68 24.78 -28.48
N ARG A 257 8.59 25.69 -28.18
CA ARG A 257 9.90 25.78 -28.78
C ARG A 257 10.93 25.28 -27.78
N VAL A 258 11.79 24.37 -28.23
CA VAL A 258 12.85 23.75 -27.44
C VAL A 258 14.18 24.17 -28.02
N LYS A 259 14.99 24.86 -27.23
CA LYS A 259 16.39 25.17 -27.55
C LYS A 259 17.29 24.45 -26.57
N MET A 260 18.35 23.84 -27.07
CA MET A 260 19.25 23.02 -26.27
C MET A 260 20.68 23.23 -26.71
N ALA A 261 21.57 23.53 -25.77
CA ALA A 261 23.01 23.51 -25.98
C ALA A 261 23.58 22.37 -25.15
N LEU A 262 24.17 21.37 -25.80
CA LEU A 262 24.89 20.29 -25.14
C LEU A 262 26.39 20.60 -25.20
N PHE A 263 27.03 20.74 -24.05
CA PHE A 263 28.40 21.21 -23.92
C PHE A 263 29.36 20.38 -24.78
N ARG A 264 30.11 21.06 -25.66
CA ARG A 264 31.05 20.46 -26.63
C ARG A 264 30.46 19.39 -27.57
N LEU A 265 29.13 19.29 -27.65
CA LEU A 265 28.46 18.30 -28.49
C LEU A 265 27.63 18.94 -29.60
N THR A 266 26.60 19.72 -29.27
CA THR A 266 25.71 20.31 -30.28
C THR A 266 24.89 21.48 -29.76
N TYR A 267 24.30 22.24 -30.68
CA TYR A 267 23.31 23.27 -30.41
C TYR A 267 22.08 23.05 -31.30
N LEU A 268 20.92 22.91 -30.68
CA LEU A 268 19.62 22.71 -31.33
C LEU A 268 18.75 23.93 -31.01
N ASP A 269 18.35 24.71 -32.01
CA ASP A 269 17.60 25.96 -31.80
C ASP A 269 16.23 26.04 -32.48
N ASP A 270 15.91 25.02 -33.27
CA ASP A 270 14.71 24.90 -34.08
C ASP A 270 13.70 23.88 -33.53
N GLY A 271 13.95 23.36 -32.33
CA GLY A 271 13.14 22.31 -31.71
C GLY A 271 11.68 22.71 -31.57
N LYS A 272 10.77 21.90 -32.11
CA LYS A 272 9.31 22.08 -32.02
C LYS A 272 8.71 20.98 -31.18
N GLY A 273 8.02 21.37 -30.11
CA GLY A 273 7.50 20.47 -29.08
C GLY A 273 5.97 20.47 -28.96
N LYS A 274 5.40 19.31 -28.61
CA LYS A 274 3.98 19.13 -28.24
C LYS A 274 3.86 18.23 -27.02
N ILE A 275 2.95 18.58 -26.10
CA ILE A 275 2.68 17.74 -24.92
C ILE A 275 1.98 16.46 -25.36
N THR A 276 2.48 15.34 -24.84
CA THR A 276 1.91 13.99 -25.00
C THR A 276 1.83 13.29 -23.64
N PRO A 277 1.13 12.14 -23.51
CA PRO A 277 1.08 11.39 -22.24
C PRO A 277 2.47 11.00 -21.69
N ASP A 278 3.45 10.81 -22.56
CA ASP A 278 4.82 10.40 -22.19
C ASP A 278 5.72 11.59 -21.82
N GLY A 279 5.25 12.82 -21.98
CA GLY A 279 6.03 14.06 -21.79
C GLY A 279 5.95 15.02 -22.97
N LEU A 280 6.80 16.06 -22.95
CA LEU A 280 6.95 17.00 -24.06
C LEU A 280 7.81 16.36 -25.16
N ARG A 281 7.17 15.86 -26.21
CA ARG A 281 7.86 15.35 -27.40
C ARG A 281 8.31 16.50 -28.27
N PHE A 282 9.55 16.49 -28.74
CA PHE A 282 10.07 17.48 -29.67
C PHE A 282 10.76 16.85 -30.88
N VAL A 283 10.82 17.63 -31.96
CA VAL A 283 11.62 17.37 -33.15
C VAL A 283 12.50 18.58 -33.42
N ALA A 284 13.78 18.37 -33.63
CA ALA A 284 14.77 19.38 -33.99
C ALA A 284 15.61 18.91 -35.18
N THR A 285 16.53 19.73 -35.65
CA THR A 285 17.51 19.38 -36.69
C THR A 285 18.89 19.20 -36.08
N ASP A 286 19.53 18.05 -36.32
CA ASP A 286 20.90 17.80 -35.85
C ASP A 286 21.97 18.54 -36.67
N ALA A 287 23.23 18.43 -36.27
CA ALA A 287 24.34 19.11 -36.94
C ALA A 287 24.60 18.61 -38.37
N ALA A 288 24.09 17.44 -38.75
CA ALA A 288 24.15 16.89 -40.10
C ALA A 288 22.93 17.30 -40.97
N GLY A 289 21.99 18.06 -40.41
CA GLY A 289 20.77 18.48 -41.10
C GLY A 289 19.64 17.45 -41.07
N ASN A 290 19.77 16.36 -40.31
CA ASN A 290 18.75 15.31 -40.21
C ASN A 290 17.82 15.57 -39.02
N PRO A 291 16.56 15.09 -39.09
CA PRO A 291 15.64 15.22 -37.97
C PRO A 291 16.11 14.38 -36.78
N ILE A 292 16.05 14.98 -35.59
CA ILE A 292 16.29 14.33 -34.32
C ILE A 292 15.09 14.49 -33.39
N HIS A 293 14.70 13.39 -32.75
CA HIS A 293 13.51 13.32 -31.91
C HIS A 293 13.88 13.09 -30.45
N GLY A 294 13.12 13.70 -29.54
CA GLY A 294 13.28 13.45 -28.12
C GLY A 294 12.01 13.67 -27.31
N VAL A 295 12.05 13.23 -26.07
CA VAL A 295 11.02 13.42 -25.06
C VAL A 295 11.64 14.12 -23.86
N ILE A 296 10.97 15.13 -23.35
CA ILE A 296 11.32 15.81 -22.10
C ILE A 296 10.29 15.41 -21.06
N THR A 297 10.76 14.93 -19.91
CA THR A 297 9.93 14.64 -18.72
C THR A 297 10.39 15.51 -17.55
N LEU A 298 9.46 15.93 -16.71
CA LEU A 298 9.76 16.77 -15.55
C LEU A 298 9.47 16.01 -14.26
N ASP A 299 10.39 16.12 -13.31
CA ASP A 299 10.25 15.64 -11.94
C ASP A 299 10.68 16.78 -10.98
N GLY A 300 9.70 17.51 -10.44
CA GLY A 300 9.97 18.72 -9.67
C GLY A 300 10.70 19.80 -10.48
N SER A 301 11.88 20.22 -10.03
CA SER A 301 12.77 21.16 -10.74
C SER A 301 13.62 20.51 -11.82
N ASN A 302 13.67 19.17 -11.89
CA ASN A 302 14.53 18.45 -12.81
C ASN A 302 13.82 18.19 -14.14
N ALA A 303 14.53 18.42 -15.23
CA ALA A 303 14.14 18.08 -16.58
C ALA A 303 15.07 16.99 -17.11
N LYS A 304 14.46 15.91 -17.59
CA LYS A 304 15.16 14.80 -18.21
C LYS A 304 14.83 14.77 -19.69
N VAL A 305 15.86 14.83 -20.52
CA VAL A 305 15.76 14.74 -21.98
C VAL A 305 16.24 13.37 -22.43
N VAL A 306 15.42 12.66 -23.19
CA VAL A 306 15.79 11.38 -23.80
C VAL A 306 15.60 11.49 -25.31
N PHE A 307 16.65 11.24 -26.07
CA PHE A 307 16.57 11.19 -27.53
C PHE A 307 15.98 9.85 -27.97
N THR A 308 14.85 9.89 -28.68
CA THR A 308 14.05 8.69 -29.01
C THR A 308 14.25 8.20 -30.43
N ASN A 309 14.78 9.05 -31.32
CA ASN A 309 15.18 8.67 -32.66
C ASN A 309 16.25 9.65 -33.16
N SER A 310 17.42 9.14 -33.51
CA SER A 310 18.53 9.89 -34.06
C SER A 310 19.29 9.04 -35.07
N THR A 311 19.70 9.67 -36.17
CA THR A 311 20.61 9.08 -37.17
C THR A 311 22.05 9.56 -36.98
N TRP A 312 22.29 10.43 -35.99
CA TRP A 312 23.59 11.03 -35.74
C TRP A 312 24.42 10.19 -34.76
N GLU A 313 25.62 9.78 -35.20
CA GLU A 313 26.50 8.87 -34.45
C GLU A 313 26.89 9.40 -33.06
N TYR A 314 27.05 10.72 -32.92
CA TYR A 314 27.46 11.34 -31.66
C TYR A 314 26.32 11.53 -30.65
N LEU A 315 25.08 11.32 -31.07
CA LEU A 315 23.89 11.46 -30.24
C LEU A 315 22.89 10.34 -30.56
N PRO A 316 23.24 9.07 -30.24
CA PRO A 316 22.44 7.92 -30.61
C PRO A 316 21.07 7.89 -29.91
N THR A 317 20.16 7.10 -30.47
CA THR A 317 18.86 6.81 -29.83
C THR A 317 19.08 6.22 -28.44
N GLY A 318 18.42 6.80 -27.43
CA GLY A 318 18.55 6.45 -26.02
C GLY A 318 19.45 7.38 -25.21
N SER A 319 20.20 8.29 -25.85
CA SER A 319 21.00 9.29 -25.13
C SER A 319 20.15 10.14 -24.18
N MET A 320 20.69 10.39 -22.99
CA MET A 320 19.96 10.97 -21.87
C MET A 320 20.74 12.12 -21.25
N PHE A 321 20.05 13.23 -20.99
CA PHE A 321 20.62 14.42 -20.37
C PHE A 321 19.69 14.92 -19.27
N GLU A 322 20.28 15.32 -18.16
CA GLU A 322 19.57 15.86 -17.01
C GLU A 322 19.92 17.33 -16.81
N PHE A 323 18.88 18.11 -16.54
CA PHE A 323 18.95 19.54 -16.31
C PHE A 323 18.13 19.89 -15.07
N GLU A 324 18.53 20.95 -14.38
CA GLU A 324 17.79 21.52 -13.26
C GLU A 324 17.33 22.93 -13.63
N ARG A 325 16.11 23.29 -13.21
CA ARG A 325 15.53 24.60 -13.47
C ARG A 325 16.35 25.69 -12.80
N ASN A 326 16.81 26.66 -13.59
CA ASN A 326 17.55 27.80 -13.08
C ASN A 326 16.61 28.72 -12.29
N THR A 327 16.80 28.86 -10.97
CA THR A 327 15.99 29.72 -10.09
C THR A 327 16.54 31.14 -9.96
N THR A 328 17.67 31.42 -10.59
CA THR A 328 18.27 32.76 -10.65
C THR A 328 17.82 33.46 -11.93
N ASP A 329 16.65 34.08 -11.87
CA ASP A 329 16.27 35.27 -12.64
C ASP A 329 15.02 35.85 -11.96
N ASN A 330 15.26 36.72 -10.99
CA ASN A 330 14.30 37.64 -10.39
C ASN A 330 14.90 39.05 -10.50
#